data_AF-A0A3B8JX42-F1
#
_entry.id   AF-A0A3B8JX42-F1
#
_cell.length_a   1.000
_cell.length_b   1.000
_cell.length_c   1.000
_cell.angle_alpha   90.00
_cell.angle_beta   90.00
_cell.angle_gamma   90.00
#
_symmetry.space_group_name_H-M   'P 1'
#
loop_
_entity.id
_entity.type
_entity.pdbx_description
1 polymer ?
#
loop_
_entity_poly.entity_id
_entity_poly.type
_entity_poly.pdbx_seq_one_letter_code
_entity_poly.pdbx_strand_id
1 'polypeptide(L)'
;KLFFYRMSSTITVAQARGVLMLVLAQHDVPMVEFTPAQIKQALTGYGNADKYEVQQAVARELNLEYIPKPDDAADALAVALTALFYQEQT
;
A
#
# COMPACT_ATOMS: atom_id res chain seq x y z
N LYS A 1 9.08 -18.73 -6.36
CA LYS A 1 7.98 -19.67 -6.63
C LYS A 1 6.67 -18.88 -6.66
N LEU A 2 6.15 -18.55 -7.85
CA LEU A 2 4.88 -17.83 -8.00
C LEU A 2 3.73 -18.86 -7.85
N PHE A 3 2.92 -18.70 -6.82
CA PHE A 3 1.70 -19.48 -6.63
C PHE A 3 0.59 -18.87 -7.49
N PHE A 4 0.22 -19.60 -8.55
CA PHE A 4 -0.84 -19.27 -9.47
C PHE A 4 -2.19 -19.68 -8.90
N TYR A 5 -2.92 -18.72 -8.32
CA TYR A 5 -4.35 -18.85 -8.09
C TYR A 5 -4.96 -17.50 -8.49
N ARG A 6 -5.77 -17.48 -9.57
CA ARG A 6 -6.42 -16.33 -10.25
C ARG A 6 -5.65 -15.70 -11.44
N MET A 7 -5.54 -16.41 -12.56
CA MET A 7 -4.70 -16.04 -13.72
C MET A 7 -5.26 -14.92 -14.63
N SER A 8 -6.57 -14.67 -14.66
CA SER A 8 -7.16 -13.72 -15.61
C SER A 8 -6.91 -12.25 -15.24
N SER A 9 -6.86 -11.92 -13.95
CA SER A 9 -6.60 -10.56 -13.47
C SER A 9 -5.09 -10.22 -13.44
N THR A 10 -4.21 -11.21 -13.30
CA THR A 10 -2.77 -10.99 -13.12
C THR A 10 -2.12 -10.31 -14.32
N ILE A 11 -2.49 -10.71 -15.54
CA ILE A 11 -1.94 -10.12 -16.78
C ILE A 11 -2.40 -8.66 -16.90
N THR A 12 -3.68 -8.37 -16.65
CA THR A 12 -4.22 -7.01 -16.68
C THR A 12 -3.55 -6.10 -15.65
N VAL A 13 -3.33 -6.61 -14.43
CA VAL A 13 -2.61 -5.88 -13.37
C VAL A 13 -1.16 -5.64 -13.77
N ALA A 14 -0.49 -6.62 -14.37
CA ALA A 14 0.89 -6.46 -14.84
C ALA A 14 1.01 -5.41 -15.95
N GLN A 15 0.06 -5.37 -16.89
CA GLN A 15 0.00 -4.35 -17.92
C GLN A 15 -0.20 -2.95 -17.32
N ALA A 16 -1.16 -2.79 -16.41
CA ALA A 16 -1.41 -1.52 -15.73
C ALA A 16 -0.17 -1.05 -14.94
N ARG A 17 0.49 -1.94 -14.19
CA ARG A 17 1.73 -1.64 -13.48
C ARG A 17 2.86 -1.23 -14.43
N GLY A 18 2.98 -1.87 -15.59
CA GLY A 18 3.96 -1.49 -16.61
C GLY A 18 3.78 -0.06 -17.11
N VAL A 19 2.54 0.35 -17.37
CA VAL A 19 2.21 1.74 -17.77
C VAL A 19 2.54 2.72 -16.64
N LEU A 20 2.16 2.39 -15.40
CA LEU A 20 2.49 3.21 -14.21
C LEU A 20 4.00 3.41 -14.06
N MET A 21 4.80 2.34 -14.16
CA MET A 21 6.25 2.40 -14.06
C MET A 21 6.87 3.28 -15.15
N LEU A 22 6.38 3.16 -16.39
CA LEU A 22 6.85 4.01 -17.50
C LEU A 22 6.56 5.49 -17.23
N VAL A 23 5.35 5.82 -16.81
CA VAL A 23 4.94 7.20 -16.53
C VAL A 23 5.75 7.77 -15.37
N LEU A 24 5.94 7.02 -14.27
CA LEU A 24 6.76 7.46 -13.14
C LEU A 24 8.20 7.75 -13.57
N ALA A 25 8.79 6.88 -14.39
CA ALA A 25 10.14 7.07 -14.93
C ALA A 25 10.24 8.28 -15.88
N GLN A 26 9.21 8.56 -16.68
CA GLN A 26 9.17 9.75 -17.56
C GLN A 26 9.09 11.07 -16.78
N HIS A 27 8.62 11.03 -15.54
CA HIS A 27 8.47 12.19 -14.68
C HIS A 27 9.51 12.26 -13.54
N ASP A 28 10.55 11.42 -13.58
CA ASP A 28 11.59 11.31 -12.54
C ASP A 28 11.01 11.09 -11.11
N VAL A 29 9.86 10.41 -11.02
CA VAL A 29 9.24 10.09 -9.73
C VAL A 29 9.76 8.74 -9.24
N PRO A 30 10.45 8.68 -8.08
CA PRO A 30 10.97 7.43 -7.56
C PRO A 30 9.83 6.50 -7.15
N MET A 31 9.95 5.23 -7.57
CA MET A 31 9.01 4.19 -7.19
C MET A 31 9.49 3.50 -5.91
N VAL A 32 8.59 3.38 -4.94
CA VAL A 32 8.82 2.64 -3.70
C VAL A 32 7.76 1.57 -3.57
N GLU A 33 8.19 0.36 -3.21
CA GLU A 33 7.30 -0.79 -3.03
C GLU A 33 7.39 -1.33 -1.61
N PHE A 34 6.24 -1.62 -1.02
CA PHE A 34 6.14 -2.20 0.31
C PHE A 34 5.43 -3.55 0.23
N THR A 35 5.99 -4.53 0.93
CA THR A 35 5.31 -5.79 1.19
C THR A 35 4.17 -5.59 2.18
N PRO A 36 3.13 -6.44 2.16
CA PRO A 36 2.03 -6.36 3.12
C PRO A 36 2.50 -6.37 4.59
N ALA A 37 3.57 -7.11 4.89
CA ALA A 37 4.16 -7.15 6.22
C ALA A 37 4.82 -5.82 6.61
N GLN A 38 5.49 -5.14 5.67
CA GLN A 38 6.08 -3.81 5.91
C GLN A 38 5.00 -2.77 6.19
N ILE A 39 3.89 -2.79 5.43
CA ILE A 39 2.75 -1.87 5.66
C ILE A 39 2.18 -2.08 7.06
N LYS A 40 1.92 -3.34 7.43
CA LYS A 40 1.43 -3.70 8.77
C LYS A 40 2.40 -3.22 9.85
N GLN A 41 3.68 -3.53 9.71
CA GLN A 41 4.70 -3.14 10.67
C GLN A 41 4.83 -1.62 10.81
N ALA A 42 4.78 -0.87 9.71
CA ALA A 42 4.89 0.58 9.73
C ALA A 42 3.70 1.26 10.43
N LEU A 43 2.48 0.74 10.25
CA LEU A 43 1.26 1.36 10.78
C LEU A 43 0.87 0.88 12.17
N THR A 44 1.10 -0.40 12.50
CA THR A 44 0.66 -0.99 13.78
C THR A 44 1.82 -1.36 14.71
N GLY A 45 3.06 -1.30 14.23
CA GLY A 45 4.26 -1.69 14.98
C GLY A 45 4.61 -3.18 14.92
N TYR A 46 3.78 -4.03 14.30
CA TYR A 46 4.04 -5.47 14.15
C TYR A 46 3.50 -6.03 12.83
N GLY A 47 4.24 -6.95 12.19
CA GLY A 47 3.94 -7.44 10.84
C GLY A 47 2.73 -8.38 10.71
N ASN A 48 2.16 -8.86 11.82
CA ASN A 48 1.04 -9.81 11.84
C ASN A 48 -0.33 -9.15 12.07
N ALA A 49 -0.43 -7.82 12.02
CA ALA A 49 -1.70 -7.13 12.24
C ALA A 49 -2.79 -7.53 11.23
N ASP A 50 -4.03 -7.53 11.70
CA ASP A 50 -5.20 -7.79 10.87
C ASP A 50 -5.54 -6.59 9.98
N LYS A 51 -6.27 -6.84 8.88
CA LYS A 51 -6.65 -5.77 7.93
C LYS A 51 -7.42 -4.65 8.64
N TYR A 52 -8.28 -5.00 9.59
CA TYR A 52 -9.06 -4.04 10.37
C TYR A 52 -8.19 -3.19 11.32
N GLU A 53 -7.09 -3.75 11.85
CA GLU A 53 -6.14 -3.00 12.69
C GLU A 53 -5.37 -1.96 11.87
N VAL A 54 -4.95 -2.34 10.66
CA VAL A 54 -4.32 -1.42 9.70
C VAL A 54 -5.28 -0.28 9.34
N GLN A 55 -6.53 -0.58 9.03
CA GLN A 55 -7.54 0.42 8.70
C GLN A 55 -7.83 1.39 9.86
N GLN A 56 -7.86 0.89 11.10
CA GLN A 56 -7.98 1.75 12.28
C GLN A 56 -6.74 2.61 12.51
N ALA A 57 -5.55 2.07 12.26
CA ALA A 57 -4.31 2.84 12.33
C ALA A 57 -4.34 3.99 11.32
N VAL A 58 -4.74 3.74 10.06
CA VAL A 58 -4.92 4.79 9.05
C VAL A 58 -5.86 5.88 9.53
N ALA A 59 -7.03 5.51 10.09
CA ALA A 59 -7.98 6.48 10.62
C ALA A 59 -7.38 7.31 11.77
N ARG A 60 -6.61 6.67 12.67
CA ARG A 60 -5.94 7.34 13.79
C ARG A 60 -4.87 8.32 13.31
N GLU A 61 -3.98 7.90 12.42
CA GLU A 61 -2.87 8.73 11.91
C GLU A 61 -3.38 9.93 11.11
N LEU A 62 -4.52 9.79 10.41
CA LEU A 62 -5.16 10.87 9.67
C LEU A 62 -6.21 11.64 10.50
N ASN A 63 -6.34 11.33 11.79
CA ASN A 63 -7.31 11.92 12.71
C ASN A 63 -8.76 11.91 12.19
N LEU A 64 -9.16 10.79 11.57
CA LEU A 64 -10.50 10.54 11.05
C LEU A 64 -11.39 9.91 12.13
N GLU A 65 -12.63 10.39 12.22
CA GLU A 65 -13.64 9.83 13.14
C GLU A 65 -14.12 8.43 12.73
N TYR A 66 -13.86 8.02 11.49
CA TYR A 66 -14.31 6.75 10.92
C TYR A 66 -13.25 6.12 10.02
N ILE A 67 -13.37 4.80 9.83
CA ILE A 67 -12.52 4.06 8.89
C ILE A 67 -12.86 4.47 7.45
N PRO A 68 -11.87 4.94 6.65
CA PRO A 68 -12.12 5.37 5.28
C PRO A 68 -12.78 4.27 4.45
N LYS A 69 -13.80 4.64 3.69
CA LYS A 69 -14.46 3.77 2.71
C LYS A 69 -14.38 4.39 1.32
N PRO A 70 -14.28 3.59 0.25
CA PRO A 70 -14.26 2.12 0.22
C PRO A 70 -12.94 1.52 0.75
N ASP A 71 -12.91 0.21 0.98
CA ASP A 71 -11.72 -0.49 1.50
C ASP A 71 -10.45 -0.21 0.68
N ASP A 72 -10.59 -0.07 -0.64
CA ASP A 72 -9.48 0.27 -1.55
C ASP A 72 -8.84 1.63 -1.23
N ALA A 73 -9.65 2.60 -0.77
CA ALA A 73 -9.16 3.92 -0.37
C ALA A 73 -8.36 3.82 0.93
N ALA A 74 -8.82 3.02 1.91
CA ALA A 74 -8.07 2.79 3.13
C ALA A 74 -6.74 2.07 2.86
N ASP A 75 -6.72 1.10 1.95
CA ASP A 75 -5.51 0.39 1.56
C ASP A 75 -4.52 1.33 0.83
N ALA A 76 -5.01 2.25 -0.02
CA ALA A 76 -4.17 3.26 -0.67
C ALA A 76 -3.56 4.26 0.34
N LEU A 77 -4.36 4.72 1.32
CA LEU A 77 -3.88 5.59 2.40
C LEU A 77 -2.85 4.89 3.28
N ALA A 78 -3.03 3.60 3.55
CA ALA A 78 -2.06 2.80 4.29
C ALA A 78 -0.69 2.77 3.60
N VAL A 79 -0.66 2.56 2.27
CA VAL A 79 0.58 2.59 1.48
C VAL A 79 1.21 3.98 1.48
N ALA A 80 0.41 5.05 1.37
CA ALA A 80 0.90 6.42 1.40
C ALA A 80 1.54 6.79 2.74
N LEU A 81 0.89 6.44 3.86
CA LEU A 81 1.44 6.64 5.20
C LEU A 81 2.71 5.82 5.42
N THR A 82 2.73 4.57 4.95
CA THR A 82 3.95 3.74 5.00
C THR A 82 5.10 4.40 4.26
N ALA A 83 4.85 4.97 3.08
CA ALA A 83 5.85 5.71 2.32
C ALA A 83 6.37 6.94 3.07
N LEU A 84 5.47 7.71 3.69
CA LEU A 84 5.81 8.88 4.49
C LEU A 84 6.71 8.50 5.67
N PHE A 85 6.35 7.47 6.44
CA PHE A 85 7.14 6.99 7.58
C PHE A 85 8.52 6.46 7.17
N TYR A 86 8.65 5.93 5.96
CA TYR A 86 9.94 5.48 5.42
C TYR A 86 10.83 6.67 5.01
N GLN A 87 10.24 7.74 4.47
CA GLN A 87 10.97 8.96 4.13
C GLN A 87 11.52 9.68 5.37
N GLU A 88 10.78 9.70 6.48
CA GLU A 88 11.24 10.35 7.73
C GLU A 88 12.41 9.61 8.42
N GLN A 89 12.68 8.36 8.06
CA GLN A 89 13.79 7.57 8.62
C GLN A 89 15.10 7.69 7.84
N THR A 90 15.11 8.34 6.67
CA THR A 90 16.30 8.54 5.82
C THR A 90 16.81 9.97 5.94
#